data_AF-A0A318T3U7-F1
#
_entry.id   AF-A0A318T3U7-F1
#
_cell.length_a   1.000
_cell.length_b   1.000
_cell.length_c   1.000
_cell.angle_alpha   90.00
_cell.angle_beta   90.00
_cell.angle_gamma   90.00
#
_symmetry.space_group_name_H-M   'P 1'
#
loop_
_entity.id
_entity.type
_entity.pdbx_description
1 polymer ?
#
loop_
_entity_poly.entity_id
_entity_poly.type
_entity_poly.pdbx_seq_one_letter_code
_entity_poly.pdbx_strand_id
1 'polypeptide(L)'
;MTAKLTGDYFEHVTQTGDRWDLLAYRYYGDQYKQTVLIEANRHLFLDDLSVPPLVLPYGITLKIPVIVEEATNTDLLPPWKRDNPVYGGR
;
A
#
# COMPACT_ATOMS: atom_id res chain seq x y z
N MET A 1 1.74 -5.81 9.49
CA MET A 1 2.13 -4.40 9.66
C MET A 1 0.92 -3.57 9.30
N THR A 2 0.39 -2.80 10.24
CA THR A 2 -0.78 -1.95 10.00
C THR A 2 -0.28 -0.61 9.48
N ALA A 3 -0.68 -0.23 8.26
CA ALA A 3 -0.33 1.07 7.72
C ALA A 3 -1.11 2.18 8.45
N LYS A 4 -0.44 3.27 8.82
CA LYS A 4 -1.09 4.40 9.48
C LYS A 4 -1.72 5.31 8.43
N LEU A 5 -3.04 5.52 8.51
CA LEU A 5 -3.78 6.38 7.58
C LEU A 5 -3.66 7.86 7.98
N THR A 6 -3.58 8.75 7.00
CA THR A 6 -3.57 10.21 7.21
C THR A 6 -4.98 10.79 7.32
N GLY A 7 -5.97 10.12 6.72
CA GLY A 7 -7.36 10.60 6.59
C GLY A 7 -7.71 11.06 5.17
N ASP A 8 -6.70 11.45 4.39
CA ASP A 8 -6.86 11.80 2.98
C ASP A 8 -6.90 10.55 2.08
N TYR A 9 -7.47 10.69 0.89
CA TYR A 9 -7.52 9.65 -0.13
C TYR A 9 -7.51 10.22 -1.55
N PHE A 10 -7.06 9.40 -2.51
CA PHE A 10 -7.27 9.63 -3.94
C PHE A 10 -8.38 8.74 -4.48
N GLU A 11 -9.00 9.17 -5.58
CA GLU A 11 -9.95 8.34 -6.31
C GLU A 11 -9.28 7.71 -7.53
N HIS A 12 -9.52 6.41 -7.73
CA HIS A 12 -9.06 5.69 -8.92
C HIS A 12 -10.22 4.95 -9.55
N VAL A 13 -10.46 5.22 -10.83
CA VAL A 13 -11.41 4.47 -11.64
C VAL A 13 -10.70 3.25 -12.20
N THR A 14 -11.23 2.07 -11.86
CA THR A 14 -10.62 0.80 -12.27
C THR A 14 -10.68 0.58 -13.77
N GLN A 15 -9.61 0.01 -14.30
CA GLN A 15 -9.47 -0.38 -15.69
C GLN A 15 -9.41 -1.90 -15.83
N THR A 16 -9.57 -2.38 -17.07
CA THR A 16 -9.51 -3.82 -17.36
C THR A 16 -8.16 -4.38 -16.98
N GLY A 17 -8.14 -5.41 -16.13
CA GLY A 17 -6.92 -6.05 -15.65
C GLY A 17 -6.34 -5.44 -14.38
N ASP A 18 -6.97 -4.42 -13.80
CA ASP A 18 -6.58 -3.91 -12.49
C ASP A 18 -6.71 -4.99 -11.42
N ARG A 19 -5.70 -5.07 -10.55
CA ARG A 19 -5.63 -5.98 -9.41
C ARG A 19 -5.18 -5.22 -8.18
N TRP A 20 -5.55 -5.70 -7.00
CA TRP A 20 -5.18 -5.06 -5.73
C TRP A 20 -3.67 -4.94 -5.54
N ASP A 21 -2.92 -6.00 -5.85
CA ASP A 21 -1.46 -6.02 -5.74
C ASP A 21 -0.78 -5.00 -6.68
N LEU A 22 -1.29 -4.87 -7.91
CA LEU A 22 -0.79 -3.91 -8.89
C LEU A 22 -1.08 -2.46 -8.49
N LEU A 23 -2.29 -2.18 -8.01
CA LEU A 23 -2.64 -0.85 -7.53
C LEU A 23 -1.84 -0.49 -6.27
N ALA A 24 -1.66 -1.42 -5.33
CA ALA A 24 -0.85 -1.19 -4.15
C ALA A 24 0.61 -0.89 -4.51
N TYR A 25 1.18 -1.62 -5.46
CA TYR A 25 2.52 -1.33 -5.97
C TYR A 25 2.58 0.05 -6.65
N ARG A 26 1.59 0.39 -7.48
CA ARG A 26 1.55 1.67 -8.19
C ARG A 26 1.47 2.88 -7.26
N TYR A 27 0.64 2.82 -6.21
CA TYR A 27 0.39 3.95 -5.32
C TYR A 27 1.30 3.99 -4.10
N TYR A 28 1.77 2.84 -3.62
CA TYR A 28 2.55 2.73 -2.39
C TYR A 28 3.95 2.12 -2.58
N GLY A 29 4.35 1.79 -3.81
CA GLY A 29 5.62 1.13 -4.09
C GLY A 29 5.74 -0.31 -3.56
N ASP A 30 4.67 -0.85 -2.97
CA ASP A 30 4.68 -2.12 -2.25
C ASP A 30 3.36 -2.87 -2.45
N GLN A 31 3.43 -4.00 -3.16
CA GLN A 31 2.30 -4.88 -3.43
C GLN A 31 1.67 -5.49 -2.16
N TYR A 32 2.44 -5.64 -1.07
CA TYR A 32 1.94 -6.21 0.18
C TYR A 32 0.99 -5.27 0.92
N LYS A 33 0.91 -4.00 0.50
CA LYS A 33 -0.04 -3.01 1.03
C LYS A 33 -1.44 -3.13 0.40
N GLN A 34 -1.71 -4.16 -0.41
CA GLN A 34 -3.04 -4.41 -0.98
C GLN A 34 -4.15 -4.55 0.07
N THR A 35 -3.83 -5.03 1.27
CA THR A 35 -4.80 -5.15 2.37
C THR A 35 -5.39 -3.79 2.76
N VAL A 36 -4.59 -2.72 2.70
CA VAL A 36 -5.06 -1.34 2.98
C VAL A 36 -6.12 -0.91 1.96
N LEU A 37 -5.91 -1.21 0.68
CA LEU A 37 -6.87 -0.91 -0.38
C LEU A 37 -8.15 -1.73 -0.21
N ILE A 38 -8.02 -3.02 0.09
CA ILE A 38 -9.16 -3.92 0.30
C ILE A 38 -10.02 -3.45 1.46
N GLU A 39 -9.42 -3.12 2.61
CA GLU A 39 -10.14 -2.67 3.80
C GLU A 39 -10.88 -1.36 3.54
N ALA A 40 -10.22 -0.38 2.90
CA ALA A 40 -10.83 0.92 2.58
C ALA A 40 -12.03 0.81 1.62
N ASN A 41 -12.05 -0.21 0.77
CA ASN A 41 -13.06 -0.40 -0.27
C ASN A 41 -13.98 -1.61 -0.01
N ARG A 42 -13.91 -2.23 1.17
CA ARG A 42 -14.70 -3.43 1.51
C ARG A 42 -16.20 -3.20 1.37
N HIS A 43 -16.66 -2.00 1.69
CA HIS A 43 -18.06 -1.57 1.54
C HIS A 43 -18.61 -1.66 0.10
N LEU A 44 -17.77 -1.75 -0.93
CA LEU A 44 -18.19 -1.92 -2.31
C LEU A 44 -18.60 -3.36 -2.63
N PHE A 45 -18.26 -4.31 -1.77
CA PHE A 45 -18.59 -5.72 -1.92
C PHE A 45 -19.70 -6.07 -0.92
N LEU A 46 -20.79 -6.62 -1.44
CA LEU A 46 -22.09 -6.75 -0.74
C LEU A 46 -22.07 -7.61 0.54
N ASP A 47 -21.01 -8.39 0.76
CA ASP A 47 -20.92 -9.34 1.87
C ASP A 47 -19.54 -9.27 2.53
N ASP A 48 -19.53 -9.09 3.84
CA ASP A 48 -18.33 -8.91 4.66
C ASP A 48 -17.47 -10.19 4.72
N LEU A 49 -18.10 -11.35 4.47
CA LEU A 49 -17.43 -12.66 4.38
C LEU A 49 -17.04 -13.03 2.94
N SER A 50 -17.45 -12.24 1.95
CA SER A 50 -17.10 -12.51 0.55
C SER A 50 -15.66 -12.11 0.26
N VAL A 51 -14.96 -13.02 -0.43
CA VAL A 51 -13.59 -12.78 -0.87
C VAL A 51 -13.60 -11.69 -1.95
N PRO A 52 -12.87 -10.58 -1.77
CA PRO A 52 -12.75 -9.55 -2.80
C PRO A 52 -12.25 -10.16 -4.11
N PRO A 53 -12.77 -9.73 -5.27
CA PRO A 53 -12.36 -10.28 -6.54
C PRO A 53 -10.87 -10.02 -6.78
N LEU A 54 -10.16 -11.01 -7.33
CA LEU A 54 -8.74 -10.89 -7.65
C LEU A 54 -8.49 -9.84 -8.75
N VAL A 55 -9.36 -9.82 -9.75
CA VAL A 55 -9.38 -8.83 -10.83
C VAL A 55 -10.56 -7.92 -10.62
N LEU A 56 -10.30 -6.62 -10.59
CA LEU A 56 -11.30 -5.61 -10.30
C LEU A 56 -12.25 -5.43 -11.49
N PRO A 57 -13.57 -5.27 -11.24
CA PRO A 57 -14.51 -4.88 -12.28
C PRO A 57 -14.08 -3.56 -12.93
N TYR A 58 -14.32 -3.40 -14.23
CA TYR A 58 -14.06 -2.15 -14.93
C TYR A 58 -15.02 -1.04 -14.47
N GLY A 59 -14.50 0.19 -14.30
CA GLY A 59 -15.31 1.39 -14.10
C GLY A 59 -15.81 1.64 -12.68
N ILE A 60 -15.31 0.91 -11.67
CA ILE A 60 -15.62 1.21 -10.26
C ILE A 60 -14.65 2.26 -9.72
N THR A 61 -15.13 3.14 -8.85
CA THR A 61 -14.28 4.16 -8.21
C THR A 61 -13.80 3.64 -6.87
N LEU A 62 -12.49 3.48 -6.73
CA LEU A 62 -11.83 3.06 -5.50
C LEU A 62 -11.27 4.26 -4.75
N LYS A 63 -11.37 4.22 -3.42
CA LYS A 63 -10.64 5.11 -2.52
C LYS A 63 -9.25 4.53 -2.27
N ILE A 64 -8.22 5.34 -2.48
CA ILE A 64 -6.83 4.99 -2.21
C ILE A 64 -6.37 5.84 -1.03
N PRO A 65 -6.36 5.29 0.20
CA PRO A 65 -5.95 6.04 1.38
C PRO A 65 -4.51 6.51 1.28
N VAL A 66 -4.23 7.73 1.74
CA VAL A 66 -2.86 8.22 1.93
C VAL A 66 -2.33 7.66 3.25
N ILE A 67 -1.23 6.93 3.17
CA ILE A 67 -0.57 6.31 4.33
C ILE A 67 0.68 7.08 4.72
N VAL A 68 0.97 7.10 6.01
CA VAL A 68 2.26 7.55 6.52
C VAL A 68 3.24 6.40 6.37
N GLU A 69 4.29 6.60 5.58
CA GLU A 69 5.42 5.68 5.57
C GLU A 69 6.37 6.06 6.71
N GLU A 70 6.52 5.14 7.65
CA GLU A 70 7.61 5.25 8.62
C GLU A 70 8.91 4.90 7.90
N ALA A 71 9.88 5.82 7.94
CA ALA A 71 11.20 5.56 7.39
C ALA A 71 11.74 4.28 8.02
N THR A 72 12.12 3.31 7.18
CA THR A 72 12.76 2.09 7.67
C THR A 72 14.01 2.50 8.45
N ASN A 73 14.09 2.13 9.72
CA ASN A 73 15.17 2.55 10.60
C ASN A 73 16.53 2.13 10.00
N THR A 74 17.23 3.08 9.40
CA THR A 74 18.51 2.88 8.72
C THR A 74 19.61 2.44 9.69
N ASP A 75 19.40 2.60 11.01
CA ASP A 75 20.36 2.19 12.04
C ASP A 75 20.52 0.68 12.13
N LEU A 76 19.56 -0.10 11.63
CA LEU A 76 19.64 -1.57 11.54
C LEU A 76 20.30 -2.05 10.26
N LEU A 77 20.45 -1.18 9.25
CA LEU A 77 21.19 -1.53 8.04
C LEU A 77 22.67 -1.69 8.40
N PRO A 78 23.40 -2.62 7.75
CA PRO A 78 24.84 -2.67 7.92
C PRO A 78 25.46 -1.35 7.43
N PRO A 79 26.63 -0.93 7.96
CA PRO A 79 27.18 0.40 7.71
C PRO A 79 27.21 0.79 6.23
N TRP A 80 27.61 -0.11 5.34
CA TRP A 80 27.69 0.11 3.89
C TRP A 80 26.37 0.37 3.14
N LYS A 81 25.21 0.27 3.82
CA LYS A 81 23.88 0.61 3.28
C LYS A 81 23.26 1.86 3.91
N ARG A 82 23.98 2.57 4.79
CA ARG A 82 23.51 3.80 5.44
C ARG A 82 23.93 5.02 4.61
N ASP A 83 23.08 6.06 4.59
CA ASP A 83 23.41 7.34 3.93
C ASP A 83 24.62 8.06 4.56
N ASN A 84 24.86 7.87 5.87
CA ASN A 84 26.06 8.34 6.57
C ASN A 84 26.75 7.18 7.31
N PRO A 85 27.58 6.40 6.62
CA PRO A 85 28.18 5.21 7.18
C PRO A 85 29.35 5.57 8.10
N VAL A 86 29.15 5.48 9.42
CA VAL A 86 30.27 5.55 10.37
C VAL A 86 30.93 4.18 10.43
N TYR A 87 32.05 4.04 9.73
CA TYR A 87 32.95 2.91 9.89
C TYR A 87 33.81 3.13 11.12
N GLY A 88 33.97 2.09 11.94
CA GLY A 88 34.65 2.14 13.24
C GLY A 88 35.86 3.07 13.26
N GLY A 89 35.77 4.11 14.09
CA GLY A 89 36.87 5.01 14.40
C GLY A 89 37.87 4.34 15.34
N ARG A 90 39.13 4.75 15.21
CA ARG A 90 40.29 4.36 16.02
C ARG A 90 40.05 4.36 17.52
#